data_AF-A0A7Y5NUL7-F1
#
_entry.id   AF-A0A7Y5NUL7-F1
#
_cell.length_a   1.000
_cell.length_b   1.000
_cell.length_c   1.000
_cell.angle_alpha   90.00
_cell.angle_beta   90.00
_cell.angle_gamma   90.00
#
_symmetry.space_group_name_H-M   'P 1'
#
loop_
_entity.id
_entity.type
_entity.pdbx_description
1 polymer ?
#
loop_
_entity_poly.entity_id
_entity_poly.type
_entity_poly.pdbx_seq_one_letter_code
_entity_poly.pdbx_strand_id
1 'polypeptide(L)'
;MFREASALVFALLALGCSPSDREQFDSVESAVQRARDTPPSRPADIRAAADAIKNLKVENPKAVAARDACATAQYNRATIFELTERIKAEIDDPPVESPQLLAEWYRKFDEAQAAHPQLEDVCSQRMSELWTGR
;
A
#
# COMPACT_ATOMS: atom_id res chain seq x y z
N MET A 1 -48.83 31.39 23.43
CA MET A 1 -47.99 32.30 22.62
C MET A 1 -46.54 31.97 22.91
N PHE A 2 -45.75 31.79 21.84
CA PHE A 2 -44.30 31.57 21.76
C PHE A 2 -43.71 30.25 22.28
N ARG A 3 -43.65 29.31 21.32
CA ARG A 3 -42.63 28.25 21.16
C ARG A 3 -41.33 28.92 20.68
N GLU A 4 -40.27 28.97 21.48
CA GLU A 4 -38.87 29.24 21.09
C GLU A 4 -37.99 28.66 22.23
N ALA A 5 -36.83 28.04 22.07
CA ALA A 5 -35.90 27.96 20.95
C ALA A 5 -34.95 26.75 21.11
N SER A 6 -34.47 26.24 19.98
CA SER A 6 -33.07 25.78 19.77
C SER A 6 -32.59 24.60 20.64
N ALA A 7 -32.59 23.34 20.22
CA ALA A 7 -32.25 22.78 18.91
C ALA A 7 -30.97 23.41 18.31
N LEU A 8 -29.84 23.40 19.04
CA LEU A 8 -28.51 23.74 18.47
C LEU A 8 -27.35 23.34 19.40
N VAL A 9 -27.23 22.05 19.73
CA VAL A 9 -25.97 21.49 20.29
C VAL A 9 -25.40 20.37 19.41
N PHE A 10 -26.12 19.92 18.38
CA PHE A 10 -25.64 18.89 17.44
C PHE A 10 -24.94 19.42 16.17
N ALA A 11 -24.61 20.72 16.13
CA ALA A 11 -23.97 21.36 14.97
C ALA A 11 -22.45 21.56 15.12
N LEU A 12 -21.76 20.69 15.87
CA LEU A 12 -20.29 20.61 15.93
C LEU A 12 -19.75 19.33 15.27
N LEU A 13 -20.42 18.84 14.23
CA LEU A 13 -19.95 17.79 13.31
C LEU A 13 -19.13 18.38 12.13
N ALA A 14 -18.46 19.51 12.34
CA ALA A 14 -17.64 20.15 11.33
C ALA A 14 -16.16 19.77 11.51
N LEU A 15 -15.69 18.87 10.65
CA LEU A 15 -14.32 18.78 10.12
C LEU A 15 -13.20 18.20 11.02
N GLY A 16 -13.47 17.78 12.25
CA GLY A 16 -12.49 17.05 13.05
C GLY A 16 -12.58 15.55 12.80
N CYS A 17 -11.53 14.92 12.26
CA CYS A 17 -11.37 13.46 12.34
C CYS A 17 -11.62 13.02 13.79
N SER A 18 -12.47 12.02 14.01
CA SER A 18 -12.68 11.50 15.36
C SER A 18 -11.36 10.91 15.87
N PRO A 19 -11.11 10.85 17.20
CA PRO A 19 -9.91 10.21 17.73
C PRO A 19 -9.68 8.79 17.19
N SER A 20 -10.77 8.02 16.99
CA SER A 20 -10.74 6.69 16.36
C SER A 20 -10.28 6.71 14.90
N ASP A 21 -10.64 7.73 14.12
CA ASP A 21 -10.17 7.87 12.74
C ASP A 21 -8.67 8.16 12.69
N ARG A 22 -8.19 9.02 13.60
CA ARG A 22 -6.77 9.36 13.68
C ARG A 22 -5.91 8.14 14.01
N GLU A 23 -6.34 7.33 14.98
CA GLU A 23 -5.64 6.08 15.32
C GLU A 23 -5.54 5.11 14.13
N GLN A 24 -6.60 5.02 13.31
CA GLN A 24 -6.58 4.20 12.10
C GLN A 24 -5.62 4.76 11.04
N PHE A 25 -5.59 6.08 10.87
CA PHE A 25 -4.68 6.75 9.91
C PHE A 25 -3.23 6.55 10.34
N ASP A 26 -2.89 6.83 11.59
CA ASP A 26 -1.56 6.64 12.16
C ASP A 26 -1.08 5.18 12.00
N SER A 27 -1.99 4.22 12.20
CA SER A 27 -1.70 2.79 12.03
C SER A 27 -1.34 2.43 10.59
N VAL A 28 -2.09 2.93 9.61
CA VAL A 28 -1.79 2.76 8.18
C VAL A 28 -0.47 3.42 7.83
N GLU A 29 -0.26 4.68 8.23
CA GLU A 29 0.97 5.41 7.91
C GLU A 29 2.22 4.71 8.46
N SER A 30 2.15 4.30 9.73
CA SER A 30 3.24 3.60 10.39
C SER A 30 3.57 2.27 9.70
N ALA A 31 2.56 1.53 9.24
CA ALA A 31 2.78 0.28 8.52
C ALA A 31 3.37 0.48 7.13
N VAL A 32 2.89 1.50 6.39
CA VAL A 32 3.40 1.85 5.06
C VAL A 32 4.84 2.32 5.14
N GLN A 33 5.19 3.15 6.14
CA GLN A 33 6.57 3.60 6.32
C GLN A 33 7.51 2.43 6.61
N ARG A 34 7.13 1.51 7.51
CA ARG A 34 7.92 0.29 7.76
C ARG A 34 8.14 -0.55 6.50
N ALA A 35 7.13 -0.68 5.64
CA ALA A 35 7.26 -1.44 4.40
C ALA A 35 8.22 -0.77 3.39
N ARG A 36 8.18 0.57 3.31
CA ARG A 36 9.10 1.36 2.49
C ARG A 36 10.54 1.25 2.95
N ASP A 37 10.76 1.18 4.27
CA ASP A 37 12.08 1.02 4.87
C ASP A 37 12.68 -0.38 4.68
N THR A 38 11.88 -1.37 4.25
CA THR A 38 12.38 -2.72 3.98
C THR A 38 13.35 -2.71 2.78
N PRO A 39 14.59 -3.20 2.94
CA PRO A 39 15.58 -3.21 1.88
C PRO A 39 15.16 -4.03 0.64
N PRO A 40 15.48 -3.56 -0.58
CA PRO A 40 15.24 -4.30 -1.84
C PRO A 40 15.81 -5.72 -1.88
N SER A 41 16.94 -5.95 -1.21
CA SER A 41 17.63 -7.25 -1.14
C SER A 41 16.87 -8.32 -0.36
N ARG A 42 15.71 -7.99 0.23
CA ARG A 42 14.88 -8.91 1.02
C ARG A 42 13.44 -8.94 0.49
N PRO A 43 13.19 -9.46 -0.72
CA PRO A 43 11.85 -9.48 -1.33
C PRO A 43 10.79 -10.19 -0.48
N ALA A 44 11.19 -11.24 0.24
CA ALA A 44 10.30 -11.94 1.19
C ALA A 44 9.82 -11.01 2.33
N ASP A 45 10.71 -10.17 2.86
CA ASP A 45 10.37 -9.22 3.93
C ASP A 45 9.47 -8.09 3.40
N ILE A 46 9.66 -7.67 2.14
CA ILE A 46 8.77 -6.69 1.49
C ILE A 46 7.37 -7.28 1.36
N ARG A 47 7.27 -8.55 0.93
CA ARG A 47 5.99 -9.26 0.84
C ARG A 47 5.30 -9.39 2.19
N ALA A 48 6.04 -9.77 3.24
CA ALA A 48 5.52 -9.83 4.60
C ALA A 48 5.06 -8.46 5.12
N ALA A 49 5.75 -7.38 4.77
CA ALA A 49 5.32 -6.02 5.11
C ALA A 49 4.05 -5.61 4.35
N ALA A 50 3.91 -6.00 3.08
CA ALA A 50 2.68 -5.81 2.31
C ALA A 50 1.49 -6.56 2.93
N ASP A 51 1.70 -7.82 3.36
CA ASP A 51 0.71 -8.61 4.09
C ASP A 51 0.32 -7.93 5.41
N ALA A 52 1.29 -7.39 6.14
CA ALA A 52 1.04 -6.67 7.40
C ALA A 52 0.16 -5.43 7.17
N ILE A 53 0.41 -4.66 6.11
CA ILE A 53 -0.46 -3.54 5.71
C ILE A 53 -1.86 -4.08 5.38
N LYS A 54 -1.96 -5.08 4.49
CA LYS A 54 -3.27 -5.60 4.02
C LYS A 54 -4.16 -6.08 5.16
N ASN A 55 -3.56 -6.63 6.21
CA ASN A 55 -4.26 -7.21 7.35
C ASN A 55 -4.61 -6.21 8.46
N LEU A 56 -4.25 -4.93 8.33
CA LEU A 56 -4.65 -3.90 9.29
C LEU A 56 -6.18 -3.85 9.44
N LYS A 57 -6.62 -3.87 10.70
CA LYS A 57 -8.02 -3.74 11.09
C LYS A 57 -8.38 -2.26 11.14
N VAL A 58 -8.89 -1.77 10.02
CA VAL A 58 -9.39 -0.41 9.84
C VAL A 58 -10.75 -0.49 9.14
N GLU A 59 -11.63 0.43 9.52
CA GLU A 59 -13.02 0.50 9.04
C GLU A 59 -13.30 1.84 8.36
N ASN A 60 -12.55 2.90 8.72
CA ASN A 60 -12.67 4.19 8.07
C ASN A 60 -12.38 4.03 6.55
N PRO A 61 -13.26 4.50 5.66
CA PRO A 61 -13.10 4.32 4.22
C PRO A 61 -11.77 4.83 3.66
N LYS A 62 -11.22 5.92 4.21
CA LYS A 62 -9.92 6.47 3.80
C LYS A 62 -8.77 5.57 4.23
N ALA A 63 -8.81 5.10 5.47
CA ALA A 63 -7.84 4.14 6.00
C ALA A 63 -7.85 2.84 5.18
N VAL A 64 -9.03 2.32 4.85
CA VAL A 64 -9.20 1.13 3.99
C VAL A 64 -8.60 1.37 2.59
N ALA A 65 -8.90 2.50 1.96
CA ALA A 65 -8.38 2.83 0.63
C ALA A 65 -6.85 2.95 0.62
N ALA A 66 -6.27 3.64 1.60
CA ALA A 66 -4.82 3.77 1.73
C ALA A 66 -4.15 2.42 2.03
N ARG A 67 -4.69 1.64 2.97
CA ARG A 67 -4.24 0.28 3.29
C ARG A 67 -4.16 -0.58 2.03
N ASP A 68 -5.25 -0.65 1.28
CA ASP A 68 -5.36 -1.55 0.13
C ASP A 68 -4.49 -1.10 -1.05
N ALA A 69 -4.43 0.20 -1.31
CA ALA A 69 -3.56 0.78 -2.34
C ALA A 69 -2.08 0.52 -2.03
N CYS A 70 -1.64 0.82 -0.81
CA CYS A 70 -0.25 0.67 -0.43
C CYS A 70 0.18 -0.79 -0.27
N ALA A 71 -0.70 -1.69 0.19
CA ALA A 71 -0.42 -3.12 0.16
C ALA A 71 -0.17 -3.60 -1.29
N THR A 72 -1.01 -3.17 -2.24
CA THR A 72 -0.86 -3.52 -3.67
C THR A 72 0.46 -3.02 -4.23
N ALA A 73 0.83 -1.77 -3.96
CA ALA A 73 2.10 -1.20 -4.39
C ALA A 73 3.30 -2.00 -3.83
N GLN A 74 3.26 -2.37 -2.55
CA GLN A 74 4.33 -3.14 -1.92
C GLN A 74 4.39 -4.60 -2.40
N TYR A 75 3.27 -5.25 -2.71
CA TYR A 75 3.28 -6.57 -3.36
C TYR A 75 3.93 -6.52 -4.75
N ASN A 76 3.65 -5.47 -5.52
CA ASN A 76 4.26 -5.28 -6.83
C ASN A 76 5.78 -5.05 -6.69
N ARG A 77 6.18 -4.20 -5.74
CA ARG A 77 7.60 -3.98 -5.40
C ARG A 77 8.31 -5.28 -4.99
N ALA A 78 7.69 -6.10 -4.15
CA ALA A 78 8.23 -7.41 -3.78
C ALA A 78 8.41 -8.31 -5.01
N THR A 79 7.44 -8.30 -5.91
CA THR A 79 7.46 -9.11 -7.15
C THR A 79 8.60 -8.71 -8.08
N ILE A 80 8.87 -7.42 -8.24
CA ILE A 80 9.99 -6.90 -9.04
C ILE A 80 11.34 -7.45 -8.54
N PHE A 81 11.59 -7.33 -7.23
CA PHE A 81 12.86 -7.78 -6.65
C PHE A 81 12.96 -9.31 -6.61
N GLU A 82 11.87 -10.01 -6.34
CA GLU A 82 11.82 -11.47 -6.38
C GLU A 82 12.16 -12.00 -7.78
N LEU A 83 11.60 -11.40 -8.84
CA LEU A 83 11.89 -11.78 -10.22
C LEU A 83 13.32 -11.41 -10.61
N THR A 84 13.84 -10.27 -10.15
CA THR A 84 15.22 -9.85 -10.42
C THR A 84 16.22 -10.87 -9.87
N GLU A 85 16.05 -11.31 -8.63
CA GLU A 85 16.92 -12.33 -8.01
C GLU A 85 16.84 -13.68 -8.74
N ARG A 86 15.63 -14.11 -9.12
CA ARG A 86 15.43 -15.36 -9.88
C ARG A 86 16.06 -15.33 -11.27
N ILE A 87 15.83 -14.25 -12.01
CA ILE A 87 16.40 -14.06 -13.35
C ILE A 87 17.93 -14.04 -13.27
N LYS A 88 18.49 -13.33 -12.29
CA LYS A 88 19.94 -13.26 -12.10
C LYS A 88 20.53 -14.64 -11.79
N ALA A 89 19.92 -15.39 -10.86
CA ALA A 89 20.39 -16.72 -10.50
C ALA A 89 20.40 -17.69 -11.69
N GLU A 90 19.37 -17.64 -12.55
CA GLU A 90 19.28 -18.49 -13.74
C GLU A 90 20.33 -18.14 -14.81
N ILE A 91 20.70 -16.86 -14.94
CA ILE A 91 21.67 -16.41 -15.95
C ILE A 91 23.12 -16.64 -15.49
N ASP A 92 23.38 -16.53 -14.19
CA ASP A 92 24.71 -16.68 -13.62
C ASP A 92 25.19 -18.16 -13.58
N ASP A 93 24.28 -19.15 -13.70
CA ASP A 93 24.60 -20.59 -13.67
C ASP A 93 24.32 -21.30 -15.04
N PRO A 94 25.28 -21.28 -15.99
CA PRO A 94 25.05 -21.84 -17.32
C PRO A 94 25.15 -23.39 -17.36
N PRO A 95 24.34 -24.05 -18.22
CA PRO A 95 23.38 -23.48 -19.14
C PRO A 95 22.03 -23.17 -18.47
N VAL A 96 21.34 -22.11 -18.92
CA VAL A 96 19.94 -21.82 -18.56
C VAL A 96 19.11 -23.09 -18.75
N GLU A 97 18.57 -23.61 -17.65
CA GLU A 97 17.89 -24.91 -17.63
C GLU A 97 16.53 -24.81 -18.32
N SER A 98 15.86 -23.66 -18.20
CA SER A 98 14.53 -23.46 -18.78
C SER A 98 14.36 -22.08 -19.45
N PRO A 99 14.73 -21.98 -20.75
CA PRO A 99 14.60 -20.73 -21.50
C PRO A 99 13.16 -20.18 -21.55
N GLN A 100 12.15 -21.05 -21.56
CA GLN A 100 10.75 -20.64 -21.58
C GLN A 100 10.32 -20.01 -20.25
N LEU A 101 10.77 -20.60 -19.14
CA LEU A 101 10.50 -20.08 -17.80
C LEU A 101 11.18 -18.73 -17.58
N LEU A 102 12.42 -18.59 -18.04
CA LEU A 102 13.16 -17.32 -18.01
C LEU A 102 12.43 -16.23 -18.81
N ALA A 103 11.94 -16.54 -20.01
CA ALA A 103 11.15 -15.61 -20.81
C ALA A 103 9.84 -15.19 -20.12
N GLU A 104 9.17 -16.12 -19.43
CA GLU A 104 7.98 -15.81 -18.64
C GLU A 104 8.29 -14.86 -17.48
N TRP A 105 9.40 -15.09 -16.77
CA TRP A 105 9.84 -14.21 -15.68
C TRP A 105 10.15 -12.81 -16.17
N TYR A 106 10.84 -12.66 -17.31
CA TYR A 106 11.07 -11.36 -17.92
C TYR A 106 9.77 -10.62 -18.26
N ARG A 107 8.80 -11.32 -18.87
CA ARG A 107 7.49 -10.72 -19.16
C ARG A 107 6.79 -10.23 -17.88
N LYS A 108 6.77 -11.05 -16.83
CA LYS A 108 6.17 -10.68 -15.54
C LYS A 108 6.91 -9.51 -14.88
N PHE A 109 8.22 -9.47 -15.02
CA PHE A 109 9.05 -8.38 -14.50
C PHE A 109 8.75 -7.07 -15.22
N ASP A 110 8.66 -7.09 -16.56
CA ASP A 110 8.32 -5.92 -17.36
C ASP A 110 6.90 -5.41 -17.04
N GLU A 111 5.93 -6.30 -16.91
CA GLU A 111 4.56 -5.97 -16.49
C GLU A 111 4.54 -5.31 -15.10
N ALA A 112 5.26 -5.89 -14.13
CA ALA A 112 5.34 -5.35 -12.77
C ALA A 112 6.05 -3.99 -12.74
N GLN A 113 7.16 -3.82 -13.48
CA GLN A 113 7.86 -2.55 -13.57
C GLN A 113 7.00 -1.46 -14.24
N ALA A 114 6.30 -1.79 -15.33
CA ALA A 114 5.42 -0.86 -16.03
C ALA A 114 4.27 -0.38 -15.13
N ALA A 115 3.72 -1.25 -14.29
CA ALA A 115 2.64 -0.91 -13.35
C ALA A 115 3.14 -0.13 -12.11
N HIS A 116 4.41 -0.28 -11.73
CA HIS A 116 4.92 0.20 -10.44
C HIS A 116 4.71 1.70 -10.19
N PRO A 117 5.02 2.62 -11.12
CA PRO A 117 4.83 4.06 -10.88
C PRO A 117 3.38 4.41 -10.57
N GLN A 118 2.44 3.86 -11.34
CA GLN A 118 1.01 4.11 -11.12
C GLN A 118 0.55 3.59 -9.76
N LEU A 119 1.02 2.42 -9.34
CA LEU A 119 0.66 1.85 -8.04
C LEU A 119 1.20 2.69 -6.86
N GLU A 120 2.45 3.17 -6.98
CA GLU A 120 3.05 4.07 -5.98
C GLU A 120 2.35 5.44 -5.95
N ASP A 121 1.94 5.97 -7.09
CA ASP A 121 1.17 7.21 -7.19
C ASP A 121 -0.19 7.06 -6.50
N VAL A 122 -0.89 5.95 -6.76
CA VAL A 122 -2.18 5.67 -6.11
C VAL A 122 -2.00 5.50 -4.59
N CYS A 123 -0.99 4.75 -4.14
CA CYS A 123 -0.67 4.66 -2.71
C CYS A 123 -0.41 6.05 -2.10
N SER A 124 0.45 6.85 -2.73
CA SER A 124 0.82 8.18 -2.25
C SER A 124 -0.36 9.14 -2.22
N GLN A 125 -1.23 9.09 -3.24
CA GLN A 125 -2.47 9.84 -3.27
C GLN A 125 -3.37 9.44 -2.10
N ARG A 126 -3.65 8.14 -1.90
CA ARG A 126 -4.53 7.67 -0.81
C ARG A 126 -3.97 8.00 0.58
N MET A 127 -2.66 7.94 0.74
CA MET A 127 -1.98 8.38 1.96
C MET A 127 -2.19 9.87 2.22
N SER A 128 -2.09 10.72 1.19
CA SER A 128 -2.35 12.15 1.33
C SER A 128 -3.82 12.47 1.66
N GLU A 129 -4.75 11.61 1.24
CA GLU A 129 -6.18 11.76 1.48
C GLU A 129 -6.60 11.46 2.93
N LEU A 130 -5.78 10.72 3.70
CA LEU A 130 -6.06 10.38 5.11
C LEU A 130 -6.37 11.63 5.93
N TRP A 131 -5.50 12.64 5.86
CA TRP A 131 -5.57 13.83 6.72
C TRP A 131 -6.27 15.02 6.08
N THR A 132 -6.76 14.88 4.85
CA THR A 132 -7.44 15.96 4.15
C THR A 132 -8.95 15.78 4.22
N GLY A 133 -9.72 16.86 4.06
CA GLY A 133 -11.18 16.81 4.02
C GLY A 133 -11.77 16.39 2.67
N ARG A 134 -10.95 15.93 1.71
CA ARG A 134 -11.36 15.57 0.35
C ARG A 134 -11.58 14.08 0.18
#